data_AF-A0A7S1Y6H0-F1
#
_entry.id   AF-A0A7S1Y6H0-F1
#
_cell.length_a   1.000
_cell.length_b   1.000
_cell.length_c   1.000
_cell.angle_alpha   90.00
_cell.angle_beta   90.00
_cell.angle_gamma   90.00
#
_symmetry.space_group_name_H-M   'P 1'
#
loop_
_entity.id
_entity.type
_entity.pdbx_description
1 polymer ?
#
loop_
_entity_poly.entity_id
_entity_poly.type
_entity_poly.pdbx_seq_one_letter_code
_entity_poly.pdbx_strand_id
1 'polypeptide(L)'
;ASKDGSFTFLEAAVQSTLKGSQSLSHFQSRTLGLDIDPAKVDICNSDPSRTCIQGDVLKLQEVSNSVAGTTMWHVLEHMPDCDLAMSIWQKASQVASSFTSFRGPVFDDAAYLSQLGFHRYYEDWTGHTCPFDSAMISRAIETSPKQPRVALVIVSKPIDNSTSDVILPTEAARNSHHYAIHAPSQGFPWPFPKLCLKK
;
A
#
# COMPACT_ATOMS: atom_id res chain seq x y z
N ALA A 1 9.14 -8.42 5.05
CA ALA A 1 9.26 -8.24 3.59
C ALA A 1 8.90 -9.56 2.90
N SER A 2 8.08 -9.53 1.83
CA SER A 2 7.84 -10.74 1.02
C SER A 2 9.18 -11.20 0.42
N LYS A 3 9.40 -12.52 0.37
CA LYS A 3 10.67 -13.09 -0.13
C LYS A 3 10.94 -12.73 -1.60
N ASP A 4 9.89 -12.35 -2.33
CA ASP A 4 9.94 -12.20 -3.78
C ASP A 4 9.94 -10.72 -4.25
N GLY A 5 9.99 -9.75 -3.33
CA GLY A 5 10.04 -8.33 -3.66
C GLY A 5 8.74 -7.76 -4.24
N SER A 6 8.73 -6.45 -4.50
CA SER A 6 7.57 -5.70 -5.01
C SER A 6 7.17 -6.07 -6.44
N PHE A 7 8.16 -6.39 -7.29
CA PHE A 7 7.93 -6.72 -8.69
C PHE A 7 7.26 -8.08 -8.90
N THR A 8 7.69 -9.12 -8.18
CA THR A 8 7.07 -10.46 -8.29
C THR A 8 5.61 -10.42 -7.88
N PHE A 9 5.27 -9.63 -6.86
CA PHE A 9 3.87 -9.44 -6.52
C PHE A 9 3.11 -8.65 -7.58
N LEU A 10 3.70 -7.60 -8.15
CA LEU A 10 3.05 -6.88 -9.24
C LEU A 10 2.73 -7.85 -10.40
N GLU A 11 3.65 -8.74 -10.75
CA GLU A 11 3.41 -9.79 -11.75
C GLU A 11 2.25 -10.70 -11.34
N ALA A 12 2.23 -11.21 -10.10
CA ALA A 12 1.13 -12.04 -9.61
C ALA A 12 -0.23 -11.30 -9.58
N ALA A 13 -0.24 -10.03 -9.19
CA ALA A 13 -1.43 -9.19 -9.14
C ALA A 13 -1.99 -8.93 -10.56
N VAL A 14 -1.12 -8.64 -11.52
CA VAL A 14 -1.49 -8.47 -12.94
C VAL A 14 -2.05 -9.77 -13.49
N GLN A 15 -1.38 -10.91 -13.27
CA GLN A 15 -1.84 -12.20 -13.78
C GLN A 15 -3.20 -12.63 -13.19
N SER A 16 -3.42 -12.40 -11.89
CA SER A 16 -4.66 -12.75 -11.20
C SER A 16 -5.84 -11.83 -11.57
N THR A 17 -5.58 -10.54 -11.74
CA THR A 17 -6.63 -9.54 -12.02
C THR A 17 -6.96 -9.45 -13.51
N LEU A 18 -5.93 -9.47 -14.36
CA LEU A 18 -6.04 -9.37 -15.82
C LEU A 18 -5.80 -10.74 -16.44
N LYS A 19 -6.77 -11.65 -16.29
CA LYS A 19 -6.68 -13.02 -16.83
C LYS A 19 -6.34 -12.98 -18.33
N GLY A 20 -5.29 -13.70 -18.73
CA GLY A 20 -4.80 -13.72 -20.12
C GLY A 20 -3.84 -12.58 -20.49
N SER A 21 -3.43 -11.75 -19.52
CA SER A 21 -2.35 -10.77 -19.71
C SER A 21 -1.01 -11.46 -20.02
N GLN A 22 -0.18 -10.80 -20.84
CA GLN A 22 1.18 -11.25 -21.10
C GLN A 22 1.99 -11.21 -19.81
N SER A 23 2.87 -12.20 -19.60
CA SER A 23 3.80 -12.19 -18.46
C SER A 23 4.63 -10.91 -18.47
N LEU A 24 4.90 -10.39 -17.27
CA LEU A 24 5.80 -9.25 -17.09
C LEU A 24 7.27 -9.65 -17.30
N SER A 25 7.57 -10.90 -17.67
CA SER A 25 8.91 -11.39 -18.03
C SER A 25 9.58 -10.60 -19.14
N HIS A 26 8.85 -9.87 -20.00
CA HIS A 26 9.48 -8.91 -20.92
C HIS A 26 10.21 -7.76 -20.20
N PHE A 27 9.80 -7.46 -18.97
CA PHE A 27 10.51 -6.57 -18.06
C PHE A 27 11.56 -7.31 -17.22
N GLN A 28 12.15 -8.43 -17.68
CA GLN A 28 13.26 -9.15 -17.05
C GLN A 28 14.35 -8.17 -16.57
N SER A 29 14.22 -7.67 -15.35
CA SER A 29 14.90 -6.46 -14.93
C SER A 29 15.84 -6.78 -13.80
N ARG A 30 17.10 -6.42 -13.97
CA ARG A 30 17.91 -6.03 -12.82
C ARG A 30 17.10 -5.03 -12.00
N THR A 31 16.78 -5.40 -10.77
CA THR A 31 16.08 -4.53 -9.83
C THR A 31 17.10 -3.77 -9.00
N LEU A 32 16.87 -2.47 -8.84
CA LEU A 32 17.62 -1.62 -7.93
C LEU A 32 16.66 -1.16 -6.83
N GLY A 33 16.92 -1.55 -5.58
CA GLY A 33 16.21 -0.99 -4.44
C GLY A 33 16.78 0.38 -4.08
N LEU A 34 15.91 1.27 -3.62
CA LEU A 34 16.27 2.60 -3.16
C LEU A 34 15.56 2.86 -1.84
N ASP A 35 16.32 3.24 -0.82
CA ASP A 35 15.78 3.65 0.48
C ASP A 35 16.60 4.80 1.04
N ILE A 36 15.97 5.69 1.81
CA ILE A 36 16.66 6.82 2.46
C ILE A 36 17.42 6.36 3.71
N ASP A 37 16.94 5.28 4.35
CA ASP A 37 17.50 4.70 5.55
C ASP A 37 18.69 3.77 5.22
N PRO A 38 19.92 4.15 5.62
CA PRO A 38 21.10 3.34 5.33
C PRO A 38 21.03 1.94 5.95
N ALA A 39 20.38 1.77 7.11
CA ALA A 39 20.28 0.46 7.75
C ALA A 39 19.44 -0.52 6.92
N LYS A 40 18.38 -0.04 6.26
CA LYS A 40 17.58 -0.88 5.35
C LYS A 40 18.34 -1.24 4.08
N VAL A 41 19.16 -0.31 3.58
CA VAL A 41 20.05 -0.56 2.43
C VAL A 41 21.07 -1.64 2.78
N ASP A 42 21.69 -1.57 3.95
CA ASP A 42 22.64 -2.57 4.44
C ASP A 42 21.99 -3.95 4.57
N ILE A 43 20.79 -4.02 5.16
CA ILE A 43 20.00 -5.25 5.26
C ILE A 43 19.68 -5.80 3.87
N CYS A 44 19.26 -4.96 2.92
CA CYS A 44 18.99 -5.38 1.56
C CYS A 44 20.23 -5.98 0.89
N ASN A 45 21.38 -5.32 1.02
CA ASN A 45 22.64 -5.73 0.40
C ASN A 45 23.33 -6.91 1.10
N SER A 46 22.84 -7.33 2.26
CA SER A 46 23.28 -8.58 2.91
C SER A 46 22.91 -9.84 2.10
N ASP A 47 21.92 -9.74 1.21
CA ASP A 47 21.57 -10.76 0.22
C ASP A 47 22.30 -10.48 -1.10
N PRO A 48 23.25 -11.33 -1.53
CA PRO A 48 24.05 -11.09 -2.73
C PRO A 48 23.24 -11.13 -4.03
N SER A 49 21.98 -11.58 -4.00
CA SER A 49 21.07 -11.54 -5.15
C SER A 49 20.41 -10.17 -5.36
N ARG A 50 20.59 -9.23 -4.42
CA ARG A 50 19.95 -7.92 -4.44
C ARG A 50 20.97 -6.81 -4.66
N THR A 51 20.47 -5.66 -5.11
CA THR A 51 21.26 -4.44 -5.21
C THR A 51 20.38 -3.30 -4.73
N CYS A 52 20.80 -2.66 -3.64
CA CYS A 52 20.14 -1.50 -3.06
C CYS A 52 21.12 -0.34 -2.91
N ILE A 53 20.63 0.87 -3.13
CA ILE A 53 21.38 2.10 -2.90
C ILE A 53 20.65 2.99 -1.91
N GLN A 54 21.42 3.76 -1.14
CA GLN A 54 20.88 4.84 -0.35
C GLN A 54 20.52 6.01 -1.27
N GLY A 55 19.31 6.53 -1.17
CA GLY A 55 18.86 7.63 -2.00
C GLY A 55 17.57 8.26 -1.52
N ASP A 56 17.37 9.50 -1.93
CA ASP A 56 16.11 10.23 -1.75
C ASP A 56 15.41 10.30 -3.11
N VAL A 57 14.19 9.76 -3.19
CA VAL A 57 13.40 9.74 -4.43
C VAL A 57 13.23 11.16 -4.98
N LEU A 58 13.05 12.16 -4.11
CA LEU A 58 12.87 13.55 -4.51
C LEU A 58 14.12 14.16 -5.16
N LYS A 59 15.30 13.60 -4.85
CA LYS A 59 16.60 14.03 -5.39
C LYS A 59 17.04 13.24 -6.61
N LEU A 60 16.24 12.28 -7.08
CA LEU A 60 16.50 11.66 -8.37
C LEU A 60 16.56 12.78 -9.41
N GLN A 61 17.70 12.91 -10.09
CA GLN A 61 17.85 13.89 -11.17
C GLN A 61 16.74 13.64 -12.21
N GLU A 62 16.43 14.63 -13.04
CA GLU A 62 15.45 14.50 -14.13
C GLU A 62 15.96 13.60 -15.27
N VAL A 63 16.49 12.43 -14.91
CA VAL A 63 16.74 11.32 -15.79
C VAL A 63 15.41 10.62 -16.08
N SER A 64 14.57 11.30 -16.86
CA SER A 64 13.31 10.75 -17.36
C SER A 64 13.56 9.42 -18.08
N ASN A 65 12.63 8.47 -17.92
CA ASN A 65 12.64 7.17 -18.61
C ASN A 65 13.91 6.32 -18.38
N SER A 66 14.57 6.45 -17.23
CA SER A 66 15.80 5.69 -16.94
C SER A 66 15.57 4.28 -16.42
N VAL A 67 14.34 3.97 -16.03
CA VAL A 67 13.94 2.61 -15.61
C VAL A 67 12.68 2.17 -16.36
N ALA A 68 12.52 0.86 -16.51
CA ALA A 68 11.31 0.28 -17.11
C ALA A 68 10.06 0.63 -16.30
N GLY A 69 10.16 0.56 -14.97
CA GLY A 69 9.09 0.98 -14.08
C GLY A 69 9.55 1.19 -12.65
N THR A 70 8.65 1.75 -11.85
CA THR A 70 8.85 1.96 -10.42
C THR A 70 7.79 1.23 -9.60
N THR A 71 8.19 0.73 -8.44
CA THR A 71 7.32 0.03 -7.50
C THR A 71 7.50 0.63 -6.11
N MET A 72 6.42 1.01 -5.46
CA MET A 72 6.40 1.50 -4.08
C MET A 72 5.56 0.53 -3.24
N TRP A 73 6.16 -0.04 -2.21
CA TRP A 73 5.53 -1.10 -1.42
C TRP A 73 5.55 -0.78 0.05
N HIS A 74 4.38 -0.48 0.60
CA HIS A 74 4.25 0.01 1.97
C HIS A 74 5.23 1.15 2.27
N VAL A 75 5.12 2.22 1.48
CA VAL A 75 6.03 3.38 1.54
C VAL A 75 5.22 4.65 1.75
N LEU A 76 4.27 4.94 0.86
CA LEU A 76 3.59 6.24 0.83
C LEU A 76 2.78 6.51 2.09
N GLU A 77 2.26 5.47 2.75
CA GLU A 77 1.53 5.61 4.00
C GLU A 77 2.39 6.03 5.21
N HIS A 78 3.71 5.83 5.09
CA HIS A 78 4.70 6.15 6.12
C HIS A 78 5.31 7.54 5.95
N MET A 79 4.84 8.32 4.97
CA MET A 79 5.38 9.66 4.75
C MET A 79 4.88 10.63 5.82
N PRO A 80 5.72 11.54 6.36
CA PRO A 80 5.37 12.47 7.43
C PRO A 80 4.06 13.24 7.19
N ASP A 81 3.77 13.54 5.93
CA ASP A 81 2.52 14.10 5.47
C ASP A 81 2.17 13.57 4.06
N CYS A 82 0.92 13.78 3.65
CA CYS A 82 0.43 13.29 2.36
C CYS A 82 0.88 14.13 1.15
N ASP A 83 1.33 15.37 1.34
CA ASP A 83 1.87 16.18 0.26
C ASP A 83 3.24 15.63 -0.18
N LEU A 84 4.04 15.17 0.78
CA LEU A 84 5.29 14.46 0.51
C LEU A 84 5.03 13.13 -0.20
N ALA A 85 4.01 12.37 0.23
CA ALA A 85 3.62 11.12 -0.43
C ALA A 85 3.25 11.34 -1.90
N MET A 86 2.45 12.38 -2.20
CA MET A 86 2.11 12.77 -3.57
C MET A 86 3.36 13.17 -4.36
N SER A 87 4.26 13.96 -3.77
CA SER A 87 5.51 14.40 -4.41
C SER A 87 6.41 13.22 -4.76
N ILE A 88 6.52 12.23 -3.87
CA ILE A 88 7.27 10.99 -4.10
C ILE A 88 6.65 10.18 -5.23
N TRP A 89 5.32 10.01 -5.24
CA TRP A 89 4.63 9.34 -6.35
C TRP A 89 4.93 10.02 -7.69
N GLN A 90 4.76 11.34 -7.76
CA GLN A 90 4.97 12.11 -8.99
C GLN A 90 6.41 11.96 -9.49
N LYS A 91 7.40 12.07 -8.58
CA LYS A 91 8.81 11.95 -8.93
C LYS A 91 9.19 10.52 -9.36
N ALA A 92 8.70 9.50 -8.64
CA ALA A 92 8.88 8.10 -9.01
C ALA A 92 8.20 7.76 -10.36
N SER A 93 7.10 8.44 -10.69
CA SER A 93 6.41 8.26 -11.97
C SER A 93 7.16 8.88 -13.15
N GLN A 94 7.88 9.99 -12.93
CA GLN A 94 8.66 10.65 -13.98
C GLN A 94 9.86 9.83 -14.46
N VAL A 95 10.52 9.10 -13.56
CA VAL A 95 11.71 8.29 -13.91
C VAL A 95 11.35 6.98 -14.62
N ALA A 96 10.11 6.49 -14.41
CA ALA A 96 9.60 5.28 -15.03
C ALA A 96 9.23 5.51 -16.49
N SER A 97 9.61 4.60 -17.39
CA SER A 97 9.23 4.65 -18.81
C SER A 97 7.87 4.01 -19.09
N SER A 98 7.56 2.87 -18.45
CA SER A 98 6.43 2.01 -18.81
C SER A 98 5.35 1.91 -17.75
N PHE A 99 5.71 1.78 -16.47
CA PHE A 99 4.72 1.66 -15.40
C PHE A 99 5.21 2.25 -14.07
N THR A 100 4.25 2.68 -13.26
CA THR A 100 4.46 2.97 -11.84
C THR A 100 3.38 2.27 -11.04
N SER A 101 3.77 1.65 -9.94
CA SER A 101 2.86 0.88 -9.10
C SER A 101 3.05 1.24 -7.63
N PHE A 102 1.93 1.27 -6.91
CA PHE A 102 1.90 1.39 -5.46
C PHE A 102 1.08 0.23 -4.88
N ARG A 103 1.55 -0.31 -3.76
CA ARG A 103 0.78 -1.19 -2.90
C ARG A 103 0.87 -0.67 -1.47
N GLY A 104 -0.29 -0.48 -0.85
CA GLY A 104 -0.42 -0.10 0.55
C GLY A 104 -1.69 -0.65 1.19
N PRO A 105 -1.92 -0.36 2.47
CA PRO A 105 -3.20 -0.53 3.13
C PRO A 105 -4.29 0.34 2.48
N VAL A 106 -5.55 -0.05 2.66
CA VAL A 106 -6.70 0.66 2.13
C VAL A 106 -7.24 1.53 3.24
N PHE A 107 -7.17 2.86 3.13
CA PHE A 107 -7.71 3.78 4.13
C PHE A 107 -9.13 4.28 3.80
N ASP A 108 -9.65 3.90 2.63
CA ASP A 108 -11.01 4.20 2.19
C ASP A 108 -12.06 3.73 3.21
N ASP A 109 -13.09 4.56 3.46
CA ASP A 109 -14.17 4.30 4.42
C ASP A 109 -13.75 4.21 5.91
N ALA A 110 -12.54 4.66 6.28
CA ALA A 110 -12.09 4.69 7.69
C ALA A 110 -13.07 5.45 8.61
N ALA A 111 -13.60 6.58 8.15
CA ALA A 111 -14.58 7.36 8.92
C ALA A 111 -15.91 6.62 9.13
N TYR A 112 -16.37 5.89 8.12
CA TYR A 112 -17.59 5.08 8.23
C TYR A 112 -17.37 3.92 9.21
N LEU A 113 -16.23 3.24 9.13
CA LEU A 113 -15.89 2.15 10.04
C LEU A 113 -15.78 2.64 11.49
N SER A 114 -15.19 3.82 11.70
CA SER A 114 -15.10 4.47 13.01
C SER A 114 -16.46 4.78 13.62
N GLN A 115 -17.43 5.22 12.83
CA GLN A 115 -18.82 5.43 13.30
C GLN A 115 -19.50 4.15 13.78
N LEU A 116 -19.06 2.98 13.30
CA LEU A 116 -19.54 1.68 13.74
C LEU A 116 -18.81 1.14 14.99
N GLY A 117 -17.87 1.90 15.56
CA GLY A 117 -17.06 1.49 16.71
C GLY A 117 -15.88 0.57 16.34
N PHE A 118 -15.46 0.58 15.07
CA PHE A 118 -14.36 -0.24 14.57
C PHE A 118 -13.29 0.59 13.85
N HIS A 119 -12.12 0.01 13.66
CA HIS A 119 -11.08 0.50 12.78
C HIS A 119 -10.32 -0.70 12.20
N ARG A 120 -9.58 -0.52 11.12
CA ARG A 120 -8.63 -1.53 10.62
C ARG A 120 -7.34 -1.40 11.41
N TYR A 121 -6.64 -2.49 11.73
CA TYR A 121 -5.48 -2.46 12.63
C TYR A 121 -4.44 -1.40 12.21
N TYR A 122 -4.27 -1.21 10.89
CA TYR A 122 -3.28 -0.31 10.33
C TYR A 122 -3.70 1.17 10.36
N GLU A 123 -4.97 1.48 10.65
CA GLU A 123 -5.44 2.87 10.74
C GLU A 123 -4.91 3.58 11.98
N ASP A 124 -4.69 2.84 13.07
CA ASP A 124 -4.15 3.39 14.33
C ASP A 124 -2.68 3.04 14.54
N TRP A 125 -1.94 2.83 13.45
CA TRP A 125 -0.49 2.67 13.52
C TRP A 125 0.20 4.01 13.54
N THR A 126 1.01 4.28 14.56
CA THR A 126 1.79 5.52 14.69
C THR A 126 2.78 5.73 13.54
N GLY A 127 3.17 4.64 12.87
CA GLY A 127 4.00 4.69 11.68
C GLY A 127 3.26 5.09 10.41
N HIS A 128 1.92 5.08 10.40
CA HIS A 128 1.11 5.51 9.25
C HIS A 128 0.68 6.96 9.45
N THR A 129 1.55 7.88 9.07
CA THR A 129 1.34 9.32 9.20
C THR A 129 0.54 9.90 8.03
N CYS A 130 0.47 9.19 6.90
CA CYS A 130 -0.39 9.56 5.77
C CYS A 130 -1.37 8.42 5.44
N PRO A 131 -2.68 8.57 5.69
CA PRO A 131 -3.68 7.59 5.25
C PRO A 131 -3.93 7.71 3.73
N PHE A 132 -2.96 7.25 2.92
CA PHE A 132 -2.93 7.42 1.47
C PHE A 132 -3.99 6.54 0.76
N ASP A 133 -5.22 7.05 0.68
CA ASP A 133 -6.40 6.36 0.16
C ASP A 133 -6.52 6.36 -1.39
N SER A 134 -7.57 5.73 -1.91
CA SER A 134 -7.78 5.64 -3.37
C SER A 134 -8.00 6.99 -4.05
N ALA A 135 -8.59 7.97 -3.35
CA ALA A 135 -8.82 9.31 -3.87
C ALA A 135 -7.49 10.07 -3.98
N MET A 136 -6.60 9.93 -3.01
CA MET A 136 -5.25 10.49 -3.05
C MET A 136 -4.41 9.85 -4.16
N ILE A 137 -4.46 8.53 -4.34
CA ILE A 137 -3.77 7.85 -5.45
C ILE A 137 -4.28 8.36 -6.80
N SER A 138 -5.60 8.47 -6.97
CA SER A 138 -6.22 8.96 -8.20
C SER A 138 -5.77 10.40 -8.49
N ARG A 139 -5.79 11.28 -7.48
CA ARG A 139 -5.27 12.64 -7.60
C ARG A 139 -3.78 12.67 -7.94
N ALA A 140 -2.96 11.82 -7.32
CA ALA A 140 -1.53 11.76 -7.59
C ALA A 140 -1.26 11.34 -9.04
N ILE A 141 -2.06 10.42 -9.60
CA ILE A 141 -2.02 10.06 -11.02
C ILE A 141 -2.42 11.25 -11.89
N GLU A 142 -3.59 11.85 -11.65
CA GLU A 142 -4.15 12.96 -12.45
C GLU A 142 -3.26 14.21 -12.46
N THR A 143 -2.54 14.46 -11.36
CA THR A 143 -1.67 15.64 -11.22
C THR A 143 -0.21 15.34 -11.59
N SER A 144 0.14 14.10 -11.93
CA SER A 144 1.49 13.76 -12.35
C SER A 144 1.85 14.41 -13.68
N PRO A 145 3.05 14.98 -13.85
CA PRO A 145 3.47 15.56 -15.14
C PRO A 145 3.50 14.54 -16.29
N LYS A 146 3.74 13.26 -15.96
CA LYS A 146 3.65 12.14 -16.88
C LYS A 146 2.33 11.39 -16.66
N GLN A 147 1.38 11.57 -17.58
CA GLN A 147 0.09 10.90 -17.53
C GLN A 147 0.17 9.47 -18.09
N PRO A 148 -0.37 8.46 -17.41
CA PRO A 148 -0.42 7.12 -17.94
C PRO A 148 -1.51 6.99 -19.01
N ARG A 149 -1.32 6.09 -19.97
CA ARG A 149 -2.39 5.72 -20.93
C ARG A 149 -3.54 4.97 -20.24
N VAL A 150 -3.22 4.21 -19.19
CA VAL A 150 -4.16 3.42 -18.41
C VAL A 150 -3.81 3.60 -16.93
N ALA A 151 -4.80 3.94 -16.12
CA ALA A 151 -4.69 3.99 -14.67
C ALA A 151 -5.66 2.97 -14.07
N LEU A 152 -5.23 2.29 -13.02
CA LEU A 152 -6.01 1.25 -12.36
C LEU A 152 -5.78 1.32 -10.85
N VAL A 153 -6.87 1.47 -10.10
CA VAL A 153 -6.87 1.44 -8.64
C VAL A 153 -7.76 0.27 -8.22
N ILE A 154 -7.19 -0.69 -7.48
CA ILE A 154 -7.87 -1.94 -7.12
C ILE A 154 -7.79 -2.14 -5.61
N VAL A 155 -8.94 -2.45 -5.02
CA VAL A 155 -9.03 -3.03 -3.67
C VAL A 155 -8.98 -4.55 -3.81
N SER A 156 -7.87 -5.16 -3.37
CA SER A 156 -7.56 -6.57 -3.70
C SER A 156 -8.36 -7.62 -2.93
N LYS A 157 -8.75 -7.34 -1.69
CA LYS A 157 -9.47 -8.29 -0.83
C LYS A 157 -10.61 -7.55 -0.11
N PRO A 158 -11.89 -7.88 -0.39
CA PRO A 158 -13.00 -7.30 0.34
C PRO A 158 -12.98 -7.73 1.81
N ILE A 159 -13.43 -6.85 2.68
CA ILE A 159 -13.71 -7.14 4.09
C ILE A 159 -15.22 -7.32 4.20
N ASP A 160 -15.68 -8.58 4.23
CA ASP A 160 -17.11 -8.88 4.11
C ASP A 160 -17.88 -8.67 5.42
N ASN A 161 -17.19 -8.65 6.57
CA ASN A 161 -17.79 -8.45 7.89
C ASN A 161 -16.73 -8.12 8.96
N SER A 162 -17.20 -7.74 10.15
CA SER A 162 -16.36 -7.33 11.30
C SER A 162 -15.60 -8.47 11.99
N THR A 163 -15.76 -9.74 11.57
CA THR A 163 -14.95 -10.85 12.09
C THR A 163 -13.60 -10.99 11.40
N SER A 164 -13.32 -10.14 10.40
CA SER A 164 -12.02 -10.12 9.75
C SER A 164 -10.92 -9.82 10.76
N ASP A 165 -9.81 -10.54 10.65
CA ASP A 165 -8.58 -10.36 11.42
C ASP A 165 -7.96 -8.96 11.33
N VAL A 166 -8.33 -8.19 10.29
CA VAL A 166 -7.87 -6.82 10.12
C VAL A 166 -8.72 -5.78 10.85
N ILE A 167 -9.90 -6.15 11.36
CA ILE A 167 -10.83 -5.24 12.04
C ILE A 167 -10.63 -5.34 13.55
N LEU A 168 -10.45 -4.19 14.19
CA LEU A 168 -10.34 -4.01 15.63
C LEU A 168 -11.45 -3.08 16.11
N PRO A 169 -11.93 -3.24 17.35
CA PRO A 169 -12.84 -2.27 17.93
C PRO A 169 -12.06 -1.00 18.36
N THR A 170 -12.70 0.16 18.37
CA THR A 170 -12.04 1.47 18.62
C THR A 170 -11.33 1.58 19.98
N GLU A 171 -11.67 0.75 20.95
CA GLU A 171 -11.01 0.67 22.25
C GLU A 171 -9.74 -0.19 22.26
N ALA A 172 -9.39 -0.86 21.15
CA ALA A 172 -8.14 -1.58 21.05
C ALA A 172 -6.94 -0.66 21.30
N ALA A 173 -5.89 -1.18 21.93
CA ALA A 173 -4.70 -0.39 22.17
C ALA A 173 -4.07 0.04 20.84
N ARG A 174 -3.59 1.29 20.79
CA ARG A 174 -2.85 1.82 19.64
C ARG A 174 -1.69 0.91 19.22
N ASN A 175 -1.41 0.83 17.92
CA ASN A 175 -0.43 -0.10 17.33
C ASN A 175 -0.73 -1.61 17.51
N SER A 176 -1.94 -1.97 17.93
CA SER A 176 -2.34 -3.38 17.96
C SER A 176 -2.43 -3.94 16.55
N HIS A 177 -1.92 -5.16 16.35
CA HIS A 177 -2.12 -5.93 15.13
C HIS A 177 -3.31 -6.89 15.25
N HIS A 178 -3.65 -7.24 16.50
CA HIS A 178 -4.68 -8.20 16.83
C HIS A 178 -5.42 -7.71 18.07
N TYR A 179 -6.74 -7.95 18.11
CA TYR A 179 -7.50 -7.78 19.34
C TYR A 179 -7.37 -9.06 20.17
N ALA A 180 -6.51 -9.03 21.19
CA ALA A 180 -6.57 -10.05 22.24
C ALA A 180 -7.84 -9.78 23.05
N ILE A 181 -8.90 -10.55 22.80
CA ILE A 181 -10.12 -10.50 23.60
C ILE A 181 -9.70 -10.71 25.06
N HIS A 182 -9.71 -9.65 25.88
CA HIS A 182 -9.85 -9.84 27.32
C HIS A 182 -11.13 -10.65 27.53
N ALA A 183 -11.07 -11.67 28.40
CA ALA A 183 -12.14 -12.64 28.68
C ALA A 183 -13.53 -12.03 28.47
N PRO A 184 -14.44 -12.75 27.77
CA PRO A 184 -15.63 -12.17 27.14
C PRO A 184 -16.31 -11.20 28.09
N SER A 185 -16.30 -9.91 27.75
CA SER A 185 -17.14 -8.95 28.44
C SER A 185 -18.57 -9.47 28.31
N GLN A 186 -19.23 -9.63 29.47
CA GLN A 186 -20.59 -10.15 29.53
C GLN A 186 -21.46 -9.41 28.52
N GLY A 187 -22.14 -10.18 27.66
CA GLY A 187 -22.73 -9.71 26.42
C GLY A 187 -23.42 -8.35 26.54
N PHE A 188 -22.89 -7.37 25.82
CA PHE A 188 -23.63 -6.15 25.55
C PHE A 188 -24.82 -6.50 24.64
N PRO A 189 -26.05 -6.15 25.01
CA PRO A 189 -27.20 -6.32 24.12
C PRO A 189 -27.03 -5.35 22.94
N TRP A 190 -26.73 -5.90 21.76
CA TRP A 190 -26.78 -5.20 20.48
C TRP A 190 -28.20 -4.65 20.24
N PRO A 191 -28.42 -3.33 20.07
CA PRO A 191 -29.76 -2.77 19.87
C PRO A 191 -30.10 -2.56 18.39
N PHE A 192 -29.55 -3.34 17.45
CA PHE A 192 -29.93 -3.25 16.04
C PHE A 192 -30.47 -4.59 15.50
N PRO A 193 -31.59 -4.57 14.76
CA PRO A 193 -32.17 -5.78 14.20
C PRO A 193 -31.20 -6.41 13.22
N LYS A 194 -31.01 -7.73 13.36
CA LYS A 194 -30.30 -8.58 12.40
C LYS A 194 -30.78 -8.26 10.98
N LEU A 195 -29.96 -7.57 10.19
CA LEU A 195 -30.14 -7.54 8.74
C LEU A 195 -29.78 -8.94 8.22
N CYS A 196 -30.77 -9.82 8.22
CA CYS A 196 -30.75 -11.00 7.38
C CYS A 196 -30.84 -10.51 5.93
N LEU A 197 -29.71 -10.40 5.24
CA LEU A 197 -29.70 -10.45 3.78
C LEU A 197 -30.13 -11.85 3.37
N LYS A 198 -31.40 -11.98 2.97
CA LYS A 198 -31.88 -13.15 2.22
C LYS A 198 -31.10 -13.23 0.91
N LYS A 199 -30.70 -14.46 0.56
CA LYS A 199 -30.15 -14.84 -0.75
C LYS A 199 -31.07 -14.41 -1.89
#